data_AF-A0A2Z5ZKW5-F1
#
_entry.id   AF-A0A2Z5ZKW5-F1
#
_cell.length_a   1.000
_cell.length_b   1.000
_cell.length_c   1.000
_cell.angle_alpha   90.00
_cell.angle_beta   90.00
_cell.angle_gamma   90.00
#
_symmetry.space_group_name_H-M   'P 1'
#
loop_
_entity.id
_entity.type
_entity.pdbx_description
1 polymer ?
#
loop_
_entity_poly.entity_id
_entity_poly.type
_entity_poly.pdbx_seq_one_letter_code
_entity_poly.pdbx_strand_id
1 'polypeptide(L)'
;MMSGSQNISSVKSVSDISNAEDLAQFGYGQELRRELGPFASFASGFSFVSILSTIFELFATGYGFGGPLFFWTWPIVFIGQFSTALCFAELAASYPVAGAVYQWSRRLSNDSIGWFAGWFMLIGYIMSVAAIAIAMQSVLPSVWSGFQIIGGDTAVGSPTGAANAVILGTATIFICSLISSLGVRATATATAIGVYCEIIGLVILLVVLFTHTSRGPSVVMGAECLPQRFGVFYRLL
;
A
#
# COMPACT_ATOMS: atom_id res chain seq x y z
N MET A 1 1.79 -33.96 -35.28
CA MET A 1 1.75 -32.83 -34.32
C MET A 1 1.67 -33.37 -32.88
N MET A 2 2.74 -33.96 -32.32
CA MET A 2 2.74 -34.52 -30.95
C MET A 2 4.14 -34.42 -30.28
N SER A 3 4.86 -33.31 -30.46
CA SER A 3 6.21 -33.09 -29.88
C SER A 3 6.28 -31.84 -29.00
N GLY A 4 5.18 -31.47 -28.34
CA GLY A 4 5.11 -30.26 -27.50
C GLY A 4 4.73 -30.50 -26.02
N SER A 5 4.16 -31.66 -25.68
CA SER A 5 3.62 -31.93 -24.32
C SER A 5 4.69 -32.46 -23.35
N GLN A 6 5.62 -33.29 -23.83
CA GLN A 6 6.66 -33.94 -23.01
C GLN A 6 7.69 -32.95 -22.42
N ASN A 7 7.90 -31.80 -23.07
CA ASN A 7 8.80 -30.76 -22.57
C ASN A 7 8.18 -29.95 -21.43
N ILE A 8 6.86 -29.79 -21.39
CA ILE A 8 6.21 -28.96 -20.35
C ILE A 8 6.18 -29.72 -19.01
N SER A 9 5.95 -31.03 -19.03
CA SER A 9 5.98 -31.87 -17.83
C SER A 9 7.38 -32.03 -17.26
N SER A 10 8.40 -32.21 -18.12
CA SER A 10 9.79 -32.35 -17.64
C SER A 10 10.37 -31.02 -17.12
N VAL A 11 10.04 -29.88 -17.75
CA VAL A 11 10.46 -28.55 -17.28
C VAL A 11 9.83 -28.23 -15.93
N LYS A 12 8.55 -28.58 -15.72
CA LYS A 12 7.87 -28.37 -14.43
C LYS A 12 8.51 -29.22 -13.32
N SER A 13 8.76 -30.51 -13.58
CA SER A 13 9.42 -31.39 -12.60
C SER A 13 10.85 -30.98 -12.28
N VAL A 14 11.63 -30.52 -13.26
CA VAL A 14 13.01 -30.04 -13.03
C VAL A 14 13.01 -28.75 -12.21
N SER A 15 12.09 -27.83 -12.48
CA SER A 15 11.93 -26.61 -11.68
C SER A 15 11.45 -26.89 -10.26
N ASP A 16 10.62 -27.91 -10.05
CA ASP A 16 10.16 -28.32 -8.72
C ASP A 16 11.28 -28.92 -7.88
N ILE A 17 12.14 -29.74 -8.50
CA ILE A 17 13.33 -30.31 -7.84
C ILE A 17 14.34 -29.23 -7.46
N SER A 18 14.68 -28.32 -8.39
CA SER A 18 15.65 -27.24 -8.15
C SER A 18 15.23 -26.30 -7.00
N ASN A 19 13.95 -25.93 -6.90
CA ASN A 19 13.48 -25.06 -5.81
C ASN A 19 13.43 -25.79 -4.46
N ALA A 20 13.15 -27.09 -4.44
CA ALA A 20 13.20 -27.90 -3.24
C ALA A 20 14.65 -28.11 -2.76
N GLU A 21 15.59 -28.26 -3.69
CA GLU A 21 17.03 -28.30 -3.42
C GLU A 21 17.55 -26.95 -2.88
N ASP A 22 17.12 -25.82 -3.46
CA ASP A 22 17.46 -24.48 -2.98
C ASP A 22 16.95 -24.25 -1.55
N LEU A 23 15.72 -24.67 -1.22
CA LEU A 23 15.17 -24.60 0.14
C LEU A 23 15.89 -25.53 1.13
N ALA A 24 16.22 -26.74 0.69
CA ALA A 24 16.95 -27.74 1.47
C ALA A 24 18.38 -27.27 1.81
N GLN A 25 19.03 -26.51 0.92
CA GLN A 25 20.32 -25.87 1.18
C GLN A 25 20.27 -24.88 2.35
N PHE A 26 19.10 -24.28 2.61
CA PHE A 26 18.87 -23.40 3.76
C PHE A 26 18.31 -24.11 5.00
N GLY A 27 18.20 -25.44 4.99
CA GLY A 27 17.71 -26.23 6.13
C GLY A 27 16.20 -26.17 6.35
N TYR A 28 15.42 -25.72 5.37
CA TYR A 28 13.96 -25.64 5.44
C TYR A 28 13.31 -26.70 4.53
N GLY A 29 12.36 -27.47 5.07
CA GLY A 29 11.48 -28.32 4.28
C GLY A 29 10.44 -27.48 3.52
N GLN A 30 10.09 -27.87 2.30
CA GLN A 30 9.07 -27.18 1.52
C GLN A 30 7.66 -27.43 2.12
N GLU A 31 7.17 -26.53 2.98
CA GLU A 31 5.87 -26.68 3.65
C GLU A 31 4.68 -26.10 2.86
N LEU A 32 4.91 -25.15 1.93
CA LEU A 32 3.84 -24.61 1.08
C LEU A 32 3.61 -25.50 -0.15
N ARG A 33 2.41 -26.10 -0.23
CA ARG A 33 1.91 -26.77 -1.44
C ARG A 33 1.89 -25.75 -2.58
N ARG A 34 2.56 -26.06 -3.69
CA ARG A 34 2.84 -25.15 -4.81
C ARG A 34 1.59 -24.88 -5.68
N GLU A 35 0.56 -24.27 -5.07
CA GLU A 35 -0.73 -23.97 -5.73
C GLU A 35 -0.75 -22.56 -6.36
N LEU A 36 0.14 -21.65 -5.93
CA LEU A 36 0.24 -20.29 -6.48
C LEU A 36 1.29 -20.24 -7.60
N GLY A 37 0.83 -20.13 -8.84
CA GLY A 37 1.68 -19.79 -9.98
C GLY A 37 2.20 -18.34 -9.91
N PRO A 38 3.21 -17.97 -10.74
CA PRO A 38 3.80 -16.62 -10.73
C PRO A 38 2.79 -15.50 -10.96
N PHE A 39 1.78 -15.75 -11.80
CA PHE A 39 0.68 -14.81 -12.01
C PHE A 39 -0.23 -14.69 -10.78
N ALA A 40 -0.49 -15.78 -10.06
CA ALA A 40 -1.29 -15.75 -8.83
C ALA A 40 -0.57 -14.98 -7.71
N SER A 41 0.75 -15.16 -7.58
CA SER A 41 1.58 -14.39 -6.64
C SER A 41 1.63 -12.90 -6.99
N PHE A 42 1.76 -12.56 -8.28
CA PHE A 42 1.69 -11.18 -8.75
C PHE A 42 0.30 -10.55 -8.50
N ALA A 43 -0.77 -11.25 -8.89
CA ALA A 43 -2.14 -10.80 -8.70
C ALA A 43 -2.48 -10.63 -7.21
N SER A 44 -1.96 -11.51 -6.34
CA SER A 44 -2.09 -11.39 -4.89
C SER A 44 -1.38 -10.14 -4.36
N GLY A 45 -0.19 -9.82 -4.85
CA GLY A 45 0.53 -8.59 -4.46
C GLY A 45 -0.19 -7.33 -4.94
N PHE A 46 -0.68 -7.34 -6.18
CA PHE A 46 -1.44 -6.22 -6.75
C PHE A 46 -2.75 -5.96 -5.98
N SER A 47 -3.46 -7.02 -5.57
CA SER A 47 -4.73 -6.91 -4.84
C SER A 47 -4.60 -6.31 -3.44
N PHE A 48 -3.38 -6.25 -2.88
CA PHE A 48 -3.15 -5.69 -1.56
C PHE A 48 -3.04 -4.16 -1.57
N VAL A 49 -2.73 -3.55 -2.72
CA VAL A 49 -2.46 -2.11 -2.80
C VAL A 49 -3.77 -1.33 -3.00
N SER A 50 -4.26 -0.73 -1.92
CA SER A 50 -5.39 0.22 -1.96
C SER A 50 -4.92 1.60 -2.43
N ILE A 51 -5.02 1.84 -3.75
CA ILE A 51 -4.54 3.09 -4.37
C ILE A 51 -5.51 4.24 -4.09
N LEU A 52 -6.83 3.97 -4.11
CA LEU A 52 -7.87 4.98 -4.06
C LEU A 52 -7.85 5.75 -2.73
N SER A 53 -7.70 5.04 -1.61
CA SER A 53 -7.66 5.61 -0.27
C SER A 53 -6.51 6.59 -0.11
N THR A 54 -5.31 6.19 -0.52
CA THR A 54 -4.09 7.01 -0.43
C THR A 54 -4.20 8.29 -1.26
N ILE A 55 -4.81 8.21 -2.45
CA ILE A 55 -5.02 9.39 -3.30
C ILE A 55 -5.97 10.37 -2.62
N PHE A 56 -7.11 9.93 -2.08
CA PHE A 56 -8.05 10.85 -1.43
C PHE A 56 -7.45 11.54 -0.20
N GLU A 57 -6.58 10.86 0.54
CA GLU A 57 -5.93 11.42 1.72
C GLU A 57 -4.81 12.41 1.38
N LEU A 58 -3.95 12.09 0.42
CA LEU A 58 -2.71 12.83 0.19
C LEU A 58 -2.78 13.78 -1.00
N PHE A 59 -3.71 13.59 -1.94
CA PHE A 59 -3.77 14.40 -3.16
C PHE A 59 -4.02 15.88 -2.86
N ALA A 60 -4.98 16.20 -1.97
CA ALA A 60 -5.26 17.58 -1.60
C ALA A 60 -4.04 18.29 -0.99
N THR A 61 -3.30 17.57 -0.15
CA THR A 61 -2.06 18.07 0.47
C THR A 61 -0.97 18.27 -0.58
N GLY A 62 -0.69 17.25 -1.40
CA GLY A 62 0.35 17.32 -2.43
C GLY A 62 0.09 18.39 -3.49
N TYR A 63 -1.15 18.46 -3.98
CA TYR A 63 -1.58 19.49 -4.91
C TYR A 63 -1.60 20.88 -4.26
N GLY A 64 -1.92 20.97 -2.97
CA GLY A 64 -1.88 22.23 -2.21
C GLY A 64 -0.47 22.83 -2.12
N PHE A 65 0.57 22.00 -2.02
CA PHE A 65 1.96 22.46 -2.00
C PHE A 65 2.54 22.71 -3.40
N GLY A 66 2.35 21.76 -4.31
CA GLY A 66 2.99 21.76 -5.63
C GLY A 66 2.16 22.36 -6.77
N GLY A 67 0.88 22.63 -6.55
CA GLY A 67 -0.05 23.01 -7.61
C GLY A 67 -0.02 22.00 -8.76
N PRO A 68 -0.16 22.46 -10.02
CA PRO A 68 -0.06 21.58 -11.19
C PRO A 68 1.29 20.85 -11.37
N LEU A 69 2.38 21.38 -10.78
CA LEU A 69 3.69 20.75 -10.83
C LEU A 69 3.77 19.46 -9.99
N PHE A 70 2.80 19.23 -9.09
CA PHE A 70 2.66 17.98 -8.35
C PHE A 70 2.66 16.74 -9.26
N PHE A 71 2.18 16.85 -10.50
CA PHE A 71 2.23 15.75 -11.46
C PHE A 71 3.67 15.24 -11.70
N TRP A 72 4.67 16.12 -11.73
CA TRP A 72 6.06 15.75 -11.99
C TRP A 72 6.73 15.00 -10.84
N THR A 73 6.14 15.00 -9.64
CA THR A 73 6.65 14.17 -8.54
C THR A 73 6.38 12.69 -8.79
N TRP A 74 5.34 12.34 -9.57
CA TRP A 74 4.97 10.95 -9.84
C TRP A 74 6.06 10.16 -10.57
N PRO A 75 6.64 10.63 -11.70
CA PRO A 75 7.75 9.94 -12.34
C PRO A 75 8.97 9.76 -11.43
N ILE A 76 9.29 10.76 -10.61
CA ILE A 76 10.44 10.72 -9.68
C ILE A 76 10.22 9.63 -8.62
N VAL A 77 9.03 9.61 -8.01
CA VAL A 77 8.65 8.59 -7.02
C VAL A 77 8.60 7.20 -7.68
N PHE A 78 8.09 7.11 -8.91
CA PHE A 78 8.04 5.85 -9.65
C PHE A 78 9.44 5.26 -9.88
N ILE A 79 10.42 6.08 -10.29
CA ILE A 79 11.80 5.62 -10.47
C ILE A 79 12.37 5.11 -9.15
N GLY A 80 12.19 5.84 -8.04
CA GLY A 80 12.66 5.41 -6.72
C GLY A 80 12.01 4.10 -6.25
N GLN A 81 10.70 3.97 -6.45
CA GLN A 81 9.95 2.76 -6.10
C GLN A 81 10.37 1.57 -6.99
N PHE A 82 10.64 1.83 -8.28
CA PHE A 82 11.09 0.81 -9.22
C PHE A 82 12.51 0.31 -8.88
N SER A 83 13.43 1.22 -8.54
CA SER A 83 14.76 0.84 -8.04
C SER A 83 14.67 -0.02 -6.77
N THR A 84 13.80 0.34 -5.83
CA THR A 84 13.56 -0.46 -4.61
C THR A 84 12.98 -1.84 -4.94
N ALA A 85 12.06 -1.92 -5.89
CA ALA A 85 11.47 -3.17 -6.35
C ALA A 85 12.52 -4.10 -7.00
N LEU A 86 13.46 -3.54 -7.77
CA LEU A 86 14.57 -4.31 -8.34
C LEU A 86 15.49 -4.89 -7.25
N CYS A 87 15.81 -4.12 -6.21
CA CYS A 87 16.58 -4.63 -5.07
C CYS A 87 15.86 -5.80 -4.39
N PHE A 88 14.54 -5.69 -4.16
CA PHE A 88 13.78 -6.80 -3.58
C PHE A 88 13.65 -8.00 -4.51
N ALA A 89 13.60 -7.78 -5.83
CA ALA A 89 13.60 -8.88 -6.80
C ALA A 89 14.90 -9.69 -6.74
N GLU A 90 16.05 -9.02 -6.62
CA GLU A 90 17.36 -9.67 -6.47
C GLU A 90 17.47 -10.44 -5.15
N LEU A 91 16.99 -9.84 -4.05
CA LEU A 91 16.97 -10.48 -2.74
C LEU A 91 16.04 -11.69 -2.69
N ALA A 92 14.86 -11.59 -3.29
CA ALA A 92 13.90 -12.69 -3.37
C ALA A 92 14.40 -13.85 -4.23
N ALA A 93 15.14 -13.57 -5.31
CA ALA A 93 15.78 -14.59 -6.14
C ALA A 93 16.94 -15.29 -5.40
N SER A 94 17.68 -14.56 -4.57
CA SER A 94 18.85 -15.08 -3.84
C SER A 94 18.46 -15.86 -2.58
N TYR A 95 17.35 -15.49 -1.92
CA TYR A 95 16.92 -16.07 -0.64
C TYR A 95 15.41 -16.33 -0.63
N PRO A 96 14.93 -17.44 -1.23
CA PRO A 96 13.52 -17.79 -1.32
C PRO A 96 12.98 -18.37 0.01
N VAL A 97 13.16 -17.66 1.12
CA VAL A 97 12.78 -18.12 2.48
C VAL A 97 11.70 -17.23 3.07
N ALA A 98 10.68 -17.86 3.68
CA ALA A 98 9.59 -17.17 4.35
C ALA A 98 10.10 -16.32 5.53
N GLY A 99 9.61 -15.08 5.66
CA GLY A 99 10.09 -14.09 6.64
C GLY A 99 10.96 -12.97 6.07
N ALA A 100 11.17 -12.98 4.74
CA ALA A 100 11.72 -11.92 3.88
C ALA A 100 12.66 -10.93 4.61
N VAL A 101 12.16 -9.79 5.08
CA VAL A 101 12.98 -8.70 5.64
C VAL A 101 13.83 -9.16 6.83
N TYR A 102 13.25 -9.88 7.80
CA TYR A 102 14.00 -10.37 8.96
C TYR A 102 15.09 -11.37 8.54
N GLN A 103 14.73 -12.31 7.65
CA GLN A 103 15.64 -13.36 7.19
C GLN A 103 16.74 -12.81 6.29
N TRP A 104 16.42 -11.87 5.40
CA TRP A 104 17.37 -11.19 4.53
C TRP A 104 18.33 -10.33 5.36
N SER A 105 17.83 -9.51 6.29
CA SER A 105 18.67 -8.67 7.14
C SER A 105 19.60 -9.48 8.06
N ARG A 106 19.11 -10.60 8.60
CA ARG A 106 19.92 -11.51 9.42
C ARG A 106 21.05 -12.16 8.62
N ARG A 107 20.80 -12.54 7.37
CA ARG A 107 21.76 -13.25 6.50
C ARG A 107 22.77 -12.33 5.82
N LEU A 108 22.37 -11.11 5.45
CA LEU A 108 23.24 -10.13 4.79
C LEU A 108 24.16 -9.39 5.76
N SER A 109 23.78 -9.34 7.04
CA SER A 109 24.51 -8.60 8.04
C SER A 109 24.78 -9.48 9.26
N ASN A 110 24.12 -9.22 10.39
CA ASN A 110 24.31 -9.94 11.65
C ASN A 110 22.96 -10.17 12.33
N ASP A 111 22.91 -11.12 13.26
CA ASP A 111 21.73 -11.44 14.08
C ASP A 111 21.11 -10.22 14.78
N SER A 112 21.94 -9.29 15.28
CA SER A 112 21.45 -8.06 15.91
C SER A 112 20.70 -7.15 14.94
N ILE A 113 21.19 -7.02 13.69
CA ILE A 113 20.56 -6.18 12.67
C ILE A 113 19.27 -6.82 12.17
N GLY A 114 19.24 -8.15 12.03
CA GLY A 114 18.00 -8.89 11.79
C GLY A 114 16.95 -8.63 12.88
N TRP A 115 17.35 -8.70 14.15
CA TRP A 115 16.47 -8.42 15.28
C TRP A 115 15.92 -6.99 15.27
N PHE A 116 16.77 -5.99 15.05
CA PHE A 116 16.31 -4.60 14.91
C PHE A 116 15.37 -4.42 13.71
N ALA A 117 15.68 -5.02 12.56
CA ALA A 117 14.82 -4.96 11.37
C ALA A 117 13.43 -5.53 11.64
N GLY A 118 13.34 -6.65 12.39
CA GLY A 118 12.07 -7.21 12.83
C GLY A 118 11.26 -6.25 13.71
N TRP A 119 11.90 -5.59 14.68
CA TRP A 119 11.24 -4.59 15.53
C TRP A 119 10.77 -3.36 14.75
N PHE A 120 11.60 -2.83 13.85
CA PHE A 120 11.20 -1.71 13.00
C PHE A 120 10.01 -2.07 12.10
N MET A 121 9.97 -3.31 11.59
CA MET A 121 8.84 -3.81 10.82
C MET A 121 7.57 -3.86 11.68
N LEU A 122 7.65 -4.40 12.90
CA LEU A 122 6.53 -4.44 13.84
C LEU A 122 6.01 -3.04 14.18
N ILE A 123 6.90 -2.11 14.53
CA ILE A 123 6.55 -0.72 14.84
C ILE A 123 5.92 -0.05 13.63
N GLY A 124 6.48 -0.26 12.43
CA GLY A 124 5.94 0.24 11.17
C GLY A 124 4.50 -0.22 10.93
N TYR A 125 4.18 -1.49 11.18
CA TYR A 125 2.81 -1.99 11.10
C TYR A 125 1.88 -1.34 12.13
N ILE A 126 2.31 -1.23 13.40
CA ILE A 126 1.51 -0.59 14.45
C ILE A 126 1.21 0.87 14.09
N MET A 127 2.21 1.61 13.62
CA MET A 127 2.06 3.00 13.18
C MET A 127 1.15 3.12 11.97
N SER A 128 1.24 2.21 11.01
CA SER A 128 0.40 2.21 9.81
C SER A 128 -1.08 2.00 10.18
N VAL A 129 -1.38 1.03 11.05
CA VAL A 129 -2.75 0.78 11.52
C VAL A 129 -3.30 1.99 12.28
N ALA A 130 -2.49 2.60 13.15
CA ALA A 130 -2.88 3.79 13.89
C ALA A 130 -3.14 5.01 12.97
N ALA A 131 -2.29 5.22 11.95
CA ALA A 131 -2.43 6.32 11.01
C ALA A 131 -3.76 6.22 10.22
N ILE A 132 -4.07 5.04 9.68
CA ILE A 132 -5.32 4.80 8.94
C ILE A 132 -6.54 4.98 9.86
N ALA A 133 -6.45 4.49 11.10
CA ALA A 133 -7.53 4.62 12.07
C ALA A 133 -7.86 6.09 12.39
N ILE A 134 -6.84 6.94 12.55
CA ILE A 134 -7.02 8.38 12.78
C ILE A 134 -7.50 9.07 11.50
N ALA A 135 -7.04 8.64 10.33
CA ALA A 135 -7.45 9.19 9.04
C ALA A 135 -8.97 9.05 8.79
N MET A 136 -9.64 8.07 9.41
CA MET A 136 -11.10 7.96 9.35
C MET A 136 -11.83 9.23 9.81
N GLN A 137 -11.21 10.07 10.65
CA GLN A 137 -11.77 11.36 11.07
C GLN A 137 -11.89 12.37 9.93
N SER A 138 -11.01 12.36 8.94
CA SER A 138 -11.12 13.30 7.80
C SER A 138 -12.15 12.82 6.78
N VAL A 139 -12.38 11.50 6.71
CA VAL A 139 -13.25 10.87 5.71
C VAL A 139 -14.69 10.73 6.21
N LEU A 140 -14.94 10.09 7.36
CA LEU A 140 -16.29 9.73 7.80
C LEU A 140 -17.23 10.94 8.03
N PRO A 141 -16.81 12.02 8.71
CA PRO A 141 -17.64 13.21 8.89
C PRO A 141 -17.99 13.93 7.57
N SER A 142 -17.15 13.77 6.53
CA SER A 142 -17.43 14.34 5.19
C SER A 142 -18.53 13.58 4.44
N VAL A 143 -18.70 12.29 4.75
CA VAL A 143 -19.76 11.45 4.19
C VAL A 143 -21.08 11.66 4.93
N TRP A 144 -21.04 11.70 6.27
CA TRP A 144 -22.21 11.94 7.10
C TRP A 144 -21.85 12.63 8.42
N SER A 145 -22.56 13.72 8.73
CA SER A 145 -22.35 14.50 9.95
C SER A 145 -22.60 13.72 11.24
N GLY A 146 -23.31 12.59 11.18
CA GLY A 146 -23.54 11.71 12.34
C GLY A 146 -22.27 11.02 12.88
N PHE A 147 -21.18 10.97 12.10
CA PHE A 147 -19.90 10.43 12.57
C PHE A 147 -19.10 11.43 13.44
N GLN A 148 -19.54 12.69 13.52
CA GLN A 148 -18.97 13.68 14.42
C GLN A 148 -19.68 13.60 15.78
N ILE A 149 -19.18 12.74 16.66
CA ILE A 149 -19.78 12.48 17.98
C ILE A 149 -19.40 13.60 18.96
N ILE A 150 -18.21 14.20 18.82
CA ILE A 150 -17.70 15.25 19.69
C ILE A 150 -17.43 16.55 18.92
N GLY A 151 -18.14 17.62 19.29
CA GLY A 151 -17.89 18.99 18.82
C GLY A 151 -18.20 19.24 17.34
N GLY A 152 -17.98 20.48 16.87
CA GLY A 152 -18.33 20.90 15.50
C GLY A 152 -17.17 20.96 14.49
N ASP A 153 -15.92 21.04 14.96
CA ASP A 153 -14.75 21.10 14.07
C ASP A 153 -14.24 19.69 13.76
N THR A 154 -14.24 19.34 12.48
CA THR A 154 -13.84 18.03 11.94
C THR A 154 -12.34 17.94 11.70
N ALA A 155 -11.60 19.04 11.76
CA ALA A 155 -10.16 19.05 11.52
C ALA A 155 -9.41 18.20 12.56
N VAL A 156 -8.58 17.26 12.09
CA VAL A 156 -7.79 16.35 12.95
C VAL A 156 -6.85 17.10 13.90
N GLY A 157 -6.39 18.29 13.51
CA GLY A 157 -5.55 19.15 14.35
C GLY A 157 -6.30 19.98 15.39
N SER A 158 -7.64 20.01 15.34
CA SER A 158 -8.46 20.68 16.36
C SER A 158 -8.61 19.78 17.60
N PRO A 159 -8.74 20.35 18.82
CA PRO A 159 -8.96 19.54 20.02
C PRO A 159 -10.20 18.64 19.93
N THR A 160 -11.27 19.10 19.30
CA THR A 160 -12.51 18.34 19.12
C THR A 160 -12.38 17.25 18.07
N GLY A 161 -11.73 17.55 16.94
CA GLY A 161 -11.48 16.57 15.89
C GLY A 161 -10.49 15.48 16.31
N ALA A 162 -9.44 15.83 17.07
CA ALA A 162 -8.52 14.86 17.65
C ALA A 162 -9.24 13.91 18.64
N ALA A 163 -10.12 14.44 19.50
CA ALA A 163 -10.90 13.62 20.41
C ALA A 163 -11.86 12.66 19.67
N ASN A 164 -12.53 13.15 18.62
CA ASN A 164 -13.40 12.31 17.80
C ASN A 164 -12.61 11.26 17.00
N ALA A 165 -11.41 11.61 16.54
CA ALA A 165 -10.50 10.69 15.84
C ALA A 165 -10.07 9.51 16.72
N VAL A 166 -9.87 9.72 18.02
CA VAL A 166 -9.57 8.61 18.94
C VAL A 166 -10.76 7.66 19.05
N ILE A 167 -11.99 8.18 19.11
CA ILE A 167 -13.20 7.34 19.19
C ILE A 167 -13.40 6.55 17.89
N LEU A 168 -13.39 7.22 16.74
CA LEU A 168 -13.54 6.57 15.45
C LEU A 168 -12.39 5.60 15.16
N GLY A 169 -11.16 5.98 15.53
CA GLY A 169 -9.98 5.14 15.34
C GLY A 169 -10.01 3.88 16.20
N THR A 170 -10.35 4.01 17.49
CA THR A 170 -10.48 2.85 18.39
C THR A 170 -11.61 1.92 17.95
N ALA A 171 -12.76 2.47 17.52
CA ALA A 171 -13.85 1.68 16.96
C ALA A 171 -13.42 0.93 15.69
N THR A 172 -12.72 1.62 14.77
CA THR A 172 -12.20 1.02 13.53
C THR A 172 -11.23 -0.13 13.82
N ILE A 173 -10.25 0.09 14.72
CA ILE A 173 -9.28 -0.95 15.11
C ILE A 173 -9.99 -2.13 15.76
N PHE A 174 -10.96 -1.88 16.63
CA PHE A 174 -11.73 -2.93 17.28
C PHE A 174 -12.52 -3.78 16.27
N ILE A 175 -13.20 -3.15 15.30
CA ILE A 175 -13.94 -3.83 14.24
C ILE A 175 -12.99 -4.65 13.37
N CYS A 176 -11.87 -4.07 12.93
CA CYS A 176 -10.86 -4.80 12.15
C CYS A 176 -10.31 -6.01 12.94
N SER A 177 -9.99 -5.83 14.22
CA SER A 177 -9.51 -6.91 15.09
C SER A 177 -10.56 -8.01 15.25
N LEU A 178 -11.83 -7.64 15.38
CA LEU A 178 -12.93 -8.60 15.44
C LEU A 178 -13.05 -9.40 14.14
N ILE A 179 -13.03 -8.73 12.98
CA ILE A 179 -13.08 -9.40 11.67
C ILE A 179 -11.89 -10.36 11.51
N SER A 180 -10.69 -9.94 11.94
CA SER A 180 -9.50 -10.80 11.92
C SER A 180 -9.61 -11.97 12.88
N SER A 181 -10.27 -11.81 14.03
CA SER A 181 -10.49 -12.88 15.00
C SER A 181 -11.50 -13.94 14.53
N LEU A 182 -12.44 -13.59 13.64
CA LEU A 182 -13.42 -14.51 13.05
C LEU A 182 -12.80 -15.47 12.00
N GLY A 183 -11.50 -15.34 11.76
CA GLY A 183 -10.70 -16.26 10.95
C GLY A 183 -10.37 -15.74 9.56
N VAL A 184 -9.48 -16.46 8.90
CA VAL A 184 -8.87 -16.07 7.62
C VAL A 184 -9.91 -15.89 6.51
N ARG A 185 -11.00 -16.68 6.53
CA ARG A 185 -12.08 -16.57 5.53
C ARG A 185 -12.82 -15.24 5.62
N ALA A 186 -13.16 -14.78 6.84
CA ALA A 186 -13.84 -13.51 7.04
C ALA A 186 -12.97 -12.34 6.60
N THR A 187 -11.68 -12.38 6.94
CA THR A 187 -10.70 -11.39 6.51
C THR A 187 -10.57 -11.36 4.99
N ALA A 188 -10.45 -12.53 4.34
CA ALA A 188 -10.35 -12.62 2.88
C ALA A 188 -11.59 -12.06 2.17
N THR A 189 -12.80 -12.37 2.67
CA THR A 189 -14.04 -11.82 2.10
C THR A 189 -14.13 -10.31 2.30
N ALA A 190 -13.79 -9.79 3.48
CA ALA A 190 -13.77 -8.35 3.74
C ALA A 190 -12.80 -7.61 2.81
N THR A 191 -11.60 -8.14 2.62
CA THR A 191 -10.62 -7.59 1.67
C THR A 191 -11.14 -7.63 0.24
N ALA A 192 -11.75 -8.75 -0.19
CA ALA A 192 -12.31 -8.86 -1.54
C ALA A 192 -13.42 -7.82 -1.78
N ILE A 193 -14.33 -7.64 -0.82
CA ILE A 193 -15.37 -6.59 -0.89
C ILE A 193 -14.73 -5.20 -1.03
N GLY A 194 -13.70 -4.91 -0.23
CA GLY A 194 -12.95 -3.64 -0.32
C GLY A 194 -12.39 -3.39 -1.72
N VAL A 195 -11.72 -4.40 -2.30
CA VAL A 195 -11.17 -4.31 -3.67
C VAL A 195 -12.28 -4.07 -4.70
N TYR A 196 -13.42 -4.76 -4.61
CA TYR A 196 -14.54 -4.51 -5.53
C TYR A 196 -15.10 -3.09 -5.39
N CYS A 197 -15.29 -2.60 -4.17
CA CYS A 197 -15.73 -1.23 -3.92
C CYS A 197 -14.74 -0.20 -4.48
N GLU A 198 -13.44 -0.43 -4.32
CA GLU A 198 -12.39 0.44 -4.85
C GLU A 198 -12.38 0.47 -6.38
N ILE A 199 -12.49 -0.68 -7.04
CA ILE A 199 -12.54 -0.75 -8.51
C ILE A 199 -13.76 0.03 -9.02
N ILE A 200 -14.93 -0.14 -8.40
CA ILE A 200 -16.14 0.62 -8.76
C ILE A 200 -15.92 2.11 -8.54
N GLY A 201 -15.39 2.51 -7.37
CA GLY A 201 -15.10 3.90 -7.04
C GLY A 201 -14.13 4.55 -8.02
N LEU A 202 -13.08 3.83 -8.42
CA LEU A 202 -12.10 4.27 -9.40
C LEU A 202 -12.73 4.45 -10.78
N VAL A 203 -13.55 3.50 -11.25
CA VAL A 203 -14.25 3.62 -12.53
C VAL A 203 -15.18 4.84 -12.53
N ILE A 204 -15.96 5.04 -11.47
CA ILE A 204 -16.84 6.21 -11.32
C ILE A 204 -16.01 7.50 -11.34
N LEU A 205 -14.93 7.56 -10.56
CA LEU A 205 -14.06 8.74 -10.49
C LEU A 205 -13.48 9.08 -11.87
N LEU A 206 -13.00 8.08 -12.61
CA LEU A 206 -12.49 8.29 -13.97
C LEU A 206 -13.58 8.86 -14.88
N VAL A 207 -14.79 8.29 -14.90
CA VAL A 207 -15.90 8.78 -15.72
C VAL A 207 -16.26 10.23 -15.38
N VAL A 208 -16.38 10.55 -14.09
CA VAL A 208 -16.66 11.93 -13.64
C VAL A 208 -15.56 12.89 -14.07
N LEU A 209 -14.29 12.51 -13.89
CA LEU A 209 -13.16 13.36 -14.24
C LEU A 209 -13.10 13.63 -15.75
N PHE A 210 -13.29 12.59 -16.58
CA PHE A 210 -13.32 12.72 -18.03
C PHE A 210 -14.49 13.56 -18.54
N THR A 211 -15.68 13.43 -17.94
CA THR A 211 -16.87 14.18 -18.35
C THR A 211 -16.87 15.64 -17.87
N HIS A 212 -16.15 15.96 -16.79
CA HIS A 212 -16.02 17.32 -16.24
C HIS A 212 -14.63 17.94 -16.41
N THR A 213 -13.84 17.46 -17.37
CA THR A 213 -12.52 18.04 -17.68
C THR A 213 -12.69 19.46 -18.23
N SER A 214 -12.40 20.46 -17.39
CA SER A 214 -12.51 21.88 -17.72
C SER A 214 -11.16 22.49 -18.15
N ARG A 215 -10.06 21.75 -18.04
CA ARG A 215 -8.69 22.22 -18.26
C ARG A 215 -7.89 21.22 -19.09
N GLY A 216 -7.17 21.69 -20.11
CA GLY A 216 -6.36 20.85 -20.98
C GLY A 216 -5.01 20.43 -20.37
N PRO A 217 -4.25 19.54 -21.05
CA PRO A 217 -2.97 19.00 -20.55
C PRO A 217 -1.88 20.06 -20.33
N SER A 218 -2.02 21.24 -20.95
CA SER A 218 -1.09 22.36 -20.83
C SER A 218 -0.93 22.86 -19.40
N VAL A 219 -1.91 22.64 -18.52
CA VAL A 219 -1.87 23.04 -17.11
C VAL A 219 -0.74 22.36 -16.34
N VAL A 220 -0.31 21.17 -16.76
CA VAL A 220 0.81 20.44 -16.14
C VAL A 220 2.17 21.05 -16.50
N MET A 221 2.22 21.82 -17.60
CA MET A 221 3.44 22.46 -18.10
C MET A 221 3.54 23.94 -17.71
N GLY A 222 2.43 24.57 -17.31
CA GLY A 222 2.37 25.97 -16.90
C GLY A 222 2.61 26.16 -15.39
N ALA A 223 3.65 26.90 -15.03
CA ALA A 223 3.91 27.35 -13.65
C ALA A 223 2.98 28.49 -13.18
N GLU A 224 1.96 28.83 -13.97
CA GLU A 224 1.10 30.02 -13.79
C GLU A 224 0.15 29.94 -12.57
N CYS A 225 0.13 28.80 -11.87
CA CYS A 225 -0.74 28.55 -10.70
C CYS A 225 0.06 28.20 -9.43
N LEU A 226 1.24 28.80 -9.22
CA LEU A 226 1.88 28.75 -7.89
C LEU A 226 1.00 29.53 -6.90
N PRO A 227 0.59 28.93 -5.76
CA PRO A 227 -0.14 29.66 -4.73
C PRO A 227 0.67 30.88 -4.28
N GLN A 228 0.09 32.09 -4.35
CA GLN A 228 0.71 33.33 -3.88
C GLN A 228 1.12 33.33 -2.40
N ARG A 229 0.82 32.26 -1.65
CA ARG A 229 1.19 32.05 -0.25
C ARG A 229 2.69 31.83 -0.02
N PHE A 230 3.47 31.51 -1.06
CA PHE A 230 4.92 31.30 -0.94
C PHE A 230 5.77 32.59 -0.95
N GLY A 231 5.23 33.72 -1.42
CA GLY A 231 5.96 34.99 -1.46
C GLY A 231 6.25 35.61 -0.09
N VAL A 232 5.57 35.17 0.98
CA VAL A 232 5.73 35.71 2.33
C VAL A 232 6.81 34.96 3.12
N PHE A 233 6.95 33.64 2.90
CA PHE A 233 7.87 32.81 3.69
C PHE A 233 9.35 33.05 3.32
N TYR A 234 9.64 33.44 2.08
CA TYR A 234 10.99 33.79 1.63
C TYR A 234 11.35 35.27 1.88
N ARG A 235 10.41 36.10 2.36
CA ARG A 235 10.62 37.53 2.64
C ARG A 235 10.97 37.82 4.10
N LEU A 236 11.08 36.78 4.91
CA LEU A 236 11.41 36.83 6.35
C LEU A 236 12.69 36.06 6.71
N LEU A 237 13.48 35.68 5.70
CA LEU A 237 14.90 35.30 5.81
C LEU A 237 15.70 36.30 4.98
#